data_AF-A0A969AFT5-F1
#
_entry.id   AF-A0A969AFT5-F1
#
_cell.length_a   1.000
_cell.length_b   1.000
_cell.length_c   1.000
_cell.angle_alpha   90.00
_cell.angle_beta   90.00
_cell.angle_gamma   90.00
#
_symmetry.space_group_name_H-M   'P 1'
#
loop_
_entity.id
_entity.type
_entity.pdbx_description
1 polymer ?
#
loop_
_entity_poly.entity_id
_entity_poly.type
_entity_poly.pdbx_seq_one_letter_code
_entity_poly.pdbx_strand_id
1 'polypeptide(L)'
;MKKSNNKKIYQAKKKSQSQPKRESLITVRLTEEEKEIWKAKAEAAGLGNNLSLFIRECVENSNTVVRMPVSTREFTPKTYEKMGRIGNNLNQIARGINRAIKMNLFISGDPRAEDEALKELFLEIKSQINQSK
;
A
#
# COMPACT_ATOMS: atom_id res chain seq x y z
N MET A 1 46.76 20.56 69.76
CA MET A 1 46.31 21.08 68.45
C MET A 1 46.97 20.26 67.34
N LYS A 2 46.24 19.38 66.64
CA LYS A 2 46.80 18.59 65.52
C LYS A 2 46.29 19.18 64.21
N LYS A 3 47.19 19.73 63.37
CA LYS A 3 46.84 20.30 62.07
C LYS A 3 46.52 19.16 61.09
N SER A 4 45.29 19.14 60.57
CA SER A 4 44.85 18.20 59.53
C SER A 4 45.46 18.61 58.19
N ASN A 5 46.31 17.74 57.62
CA ASN A 5 46.88 17.89 56.29
C ASN A 5 45.87 17.39 55.24
N ASN A 6 44.99 18.27 54.77
CA ASN A 6 44.13 18.02 53.63
C ASN A 6 44.95 18.10 52.33
N LYS A 7 45.47 16.96 51.84
CA LYS A 7 45.99 16.85 50.48
C LYS A 7 44.82 16.92 49.49
N LYS A 8 44.76 17.99 48.69
CA LYS A 8 43.83 18.09 47.55
C LYS A 8 44.17 17.01 46.52
N ILE A 9 43.29 16.02 46.38
CA ILE A 9 43.37 15.01 45.32
C ILE A 9 42.87 15.67 44.03
N TYR A 10 43.80 16.03 43.14
CA TYR A 10 43.45 16.51 41.81
C TYR A 10 42.96 15.33 40.96
N GLN A 11 41.65 15.21 40.78
CA GLN A 11 41.07 14.28 39.83
C GLN A 11 41.13 14.90 38.43
N ALA A 12 41.83 14.24 37.50
CA ALA A 12 41.85 14.64 36.11
C ALA A 12 40.43 14.59 35.52
N LYS A 13 39.97 15.69 34.92
CA LYS A 13 38.67 15.75 34.22
C LYS A 13 38.63 14.69 33.11
N LYS A 14 37.75 13.71 33.24
CA LYS A 14 37.42 12.72 32.20
C LYS A 14 37.01 13.48 30.92
N LYS A 15 37.74 13.32 29.82
CA LYS A 15 37.34 13.87 28.51
C LYS A 15 36.07 13.14 28.06
N SER A 16 34.93 13.81 28.17
CA SER A 16 33.68 13.30 27.58
C SER A 16 33.81 13.32 26.06
N GLN A 17 33.64 12.17 25.40
CA GLN A 17 33.49 12.16 23.94
C GLN A 17 32.26 12.99 23.58
N SER A 18 32.46 14.10 22.87
CA SER A 18 31.35 14.94 22.44
C SER A 18 30.60 14.25 21.31
N GLN A 19 29.28 14.18 21.41
CA GLN A 19 28.43 13.76 20.30
C GLN A 19 28.70 14.63 19.07
N PRO A 20 28.65 14.08 17.84
CA PRO A 20 28.87 14.85 16.63
C PRO A 20 27.89 16.02 16.58
N LYS A 21 28.42 17.21 16.27
CA LYS A 21 27.63 18.44 16.18
C LYS A 21 26.72 18.36 14.95
N ARG A 22 25.46 18.73 15.11
CA ARG A 22 24.48 18.78 14.01
C ARG A 22 24.59 20.13 13.32
N GLU A 23 25.01 20.14 12.06
CA GLU A 23 25.29 21.37 11.29
C GLU A 23 24.34 21.58 10.10
N SER A 24 23.69 20.51 9.61
CA SER A 24 22.73 20.60 8.51
C SER A 24 21.39 21.17 8.97
N LEU A 25 20.84 22.09 8.16
CA LEU A 25 19.55 22.72 8.40
C LEU A 25 18.51 22.18 7.40
N ILE A 26 17.37 21.71 7.93
CA ILE A 26 16.18 21.36 7.15
C ILE A 26 15.12 22.42 7.45
N THR A 27 14.59 23.06 6.42
CA THR A 27 13.51 24.06 6.56
C THR A 27 12.21 23.51 5.98
N VAL A 28 11.13 23.65 6.75
CA VAL A 28 9.78 23.25 6.37
C VAL A 28 8.87 24.45 6.59
N ARG A 29 8.09 24.82 5.56
CA ARG A 29 7.07 25.87 5.68
C ARG A 29 5.81 25.25 6.24
N LEU A 30 5.24 25.90 7.24
CA LEU A 30 3.99 25.52 7.89
C LEU A 30 3.07 26.73 7.92
N THR A 31 1.77 26.47 7.84
CA THR A 31 0.76 27.42 8.30
C THR A 31 0.83 27.59 9.82
N GLU A 32 0.23 28.66 10.35
CA GLU A 32 0.25 28.87 11.81
C GLU A 32 -0.54 27.76 12.54
N GLU A 33 -1.66 27.31 11.96
CA GLU A 33 -2.46 26.20 12.50
C GLU A 33 -1.65 24.88 12.56
N GLU A 34 -0.94 24.53 11.49
CA GLU A 34 -0.11 23.32 11.47
C GLU A 34 0.98 23.38 12.55
N LYS A 35 1.60 24.55 12.71
CA LYS A 35 2.65 24.78 13.69
C LYS A 35 2.12 24.65 15.12
N GLU A 36 0.92 25.15 15.41
CA GLU A 36 0.27 24.96 16.71
C GLU A 36 -0.06 23.49 16.97
N ILE A 37 -0.61 22.79 15.98
CA ILE A 37 -0.89 21.35 16.08
C ILE A 37 0.40 20.57 16.38
N TRP A 38 1.50 20.92 15.72
CA TRP A 38 2.78 20.23 15.94
C TRP A 38 3.35 20.51 17.32
N LYS A 39 3.22 21.73 17.84
CA LYS A 39 3.60 22.06 19.22
C LYS A 39 2.76 21.28 20.24
N ALA A 40 1.45 21.22 20.06
CA ALA A 40 0.56 20.45 20.93
C ALA A 40 0.92 18.95 20.93
N LYS A 41 1.29 18.40 19.76
CA LYS A 41 1.79 17.01 19.67
C LYS A 41 3.13 16.81 20.38
N ALA A 42 4.05 17.75 20.25
CA ALA A 42 5.34 17.70 20.95
C ALA A 42 5.16 17.74 22.47
N GLU A 43 4.24 18.58 22.96
CA GLU A 43 3.89 18.65 24.36
C GLU A 43 3.25 17.34 24.86
N ALA A 44 2.28 16.81 24.12
CA ALA A 44 1.66 15.52 24.43
C ALA A 44 2.65 14.34 24.43
N ALA A 45 3.71 14.43 23.63
CA ALA A 45 4.79 13.43 23.59
C ALA A 45 5.83 13.59 24.73
N GLY A 46 5.67 14.59 25.63
CA GLY A 46 6.60 14.84 26.73
C GLY A 46 7.88 15.58 26.32
N LEU A 47 7.94 16.12 25.09
CA LEU A 47 9.08 16.85 24.56
C LEU A 47 8.93 18.37 24.72
N GLY A 48 7.78 18.82 25.24
CA GLY A 48 7.46 20.21 25.51
C GLY A 48 7.59 21.08 24.26
N ASN A 49 8.26 22.23 24.41
CA ASN A 49 8.44 23.20 23.32
C ASN A 49 9.57 22.82 22.33
N ASN A 50 10.21 21.66 22.47
CA ASN A 50 11.32 21.26 21.60
C ASN A 50 10.82 20.57 20.32
N LEU A 51 10.29 21.38 19.41
CA LEU A 51 9.72 20.90 18.16
C LEU A 51 10.74 20.16 17.28
N SER A 52 12.00 20.58 17.28
CA SER A 52 13.07 19.93 16.51
C SER A 52 13.37 18.51 17.00
N LEU A 53 13.30 18.28 18.32
CA LEU A 53 13.46 16.94 18.89
C LEU A 53 12.26 16.07 18.56
N PHE A 54 11.03 16.61 18.67
CA PHE A 54 9.81 15.91 18.30
C PHE A 54 9.80 15.44 16.84
N ILE A 55 10.12 16.34 15.90
CA ILE A 55 10.18 15.98 14.48
C ILE A 55 11.22 14.87 14.25
N ARG A 56 12.37 14.95 14.92
CA ARG A 56 13.43 13.95 14.78
C ARG A 56 12.98 12.58 15.30
N GLU A 57 12.41 12.52 16.51
CA GLU A 57 11.91 11.25 17.05
C GLU A 57 10.81 10.66 16.17
N CYS A 58 9.94 11.50 15.60
CA CYS A 58 8.93 11.03 14.66
C CYS A 58 9.58 10.43 13.40
N VAL A 59 10.60 11.07 12.84
CA VAL A 59 11.25 10.58 11.61
C VAL A 59 12.08 9.32 11.89
N GLU A 60 12.89 9.32 12.94
CA GLU A 60 13.80 8.21 13.31
C GLU A 60 13.03 6.96 13.77
N ASN A 61 11.89 7.14 14.45
CA ASN A 61 11.08 6.03 14.96
C ASN A 61 9.86 5.71 14.10
N SER A 62 9.63 6.45 12.99
CA SER A 62 8.53 6.12 12.10
C SER A 62 8.80 4.85 11.29
N ASN A 63 7.81 3.97 11.26
CA ASN A 63 7.72 2.98 10.20
C ASN A 63 7.34 3.72 8.91
N THR A 64 8.29 3.87 8.00
CA THR A 64 8.03 4.45 6.69
C THR A 64 7.13 3.50 5.90
N VAL A 65 5.86 3.88 5.75
CA VAL A 65 4.98 3.23 4.79
C VAL A 65 5.46 3.64 3.40
N VAL A 66 5.92 2.67 2.62
CA VAL A 66 6.19 2.87 1.19
C VAL A 66 4.89 3.34 0.54
N ARG A 67 4.79 4.66 0.29
CA ARG A 67 3.67 5.19 -0.47
C ARG A 67 3.82 4.69 -1.90
N MET A 68 2.82 3.94 -2.36
CA MET A 68 2.73 3.56 -3.76
C MET A 68 2.81 4.84 -4.60
N PRO A 69 3.71 4.91 -5.60
CA PRO A 69 3.87 6.10 -6.41
C PRO A 69 2.51 6.48 -7.02
N VAL A 70 2.24 7.80 -7.08
CA VAL A 70 0.97 8.34 -7.58
C VAL A 70 0.63 7.84 -8.99
N SER A 71 1.61 7.34 -9.75
CA SER A 71 1.44 6.75 -11.08
C SER A 71 0.63 5.46 -11.12
N THR A 72 0.44 4.74 -10.00
CA THR A 72 -0.45 3.55 -9.98
C THR A 72 -1.94 3.93 -9.90
N ARG A 73 -2.27 5.22 -9.81
CA ARG A 73 -3.65 5.71 -9.72
C ARG A 73 -4.44 5.55 -11.03
N GLU A 74 -3.79 5.20 -12.14
CA GLU A 74 -4.43 4.92 -13.42
C GLU A 74 -5.31 3.65 -13.38
N PHE A 75 -5.00 2.70 -12.50
CA PHE A 75 -5.77 1.47 -12.36
C PHE A 75 -6.61 1.52 -11.08
N THR A 76 -7.88 1.91 -11.25
CA THR A 76 -8.85 1.85 -10.15
C THR A 76 -9.10 0.39 -9.73
N PRO A 77 -9.54 0.12 -8.48
CA PRO A 77 -9.98 -1.22 -8.06
C PRO A 77 -11.01 -1.86 -9.01
N LYS A 78 -11.88 -1.04 -9.62
CA LYS A 78 -12.84 -1.48 -10.65
C LYS A 78 -12.15 -2.02 -11.91
N THR A 79 -10.99 -1.49 -12.26
CA THR A 79 -10.19 -1.96 -13.41
C THR A 79 -9.66 -3.36 -13.13
N TYR A 80 -9.16 -3.61 -11.92
CA TYR A 80 -8.71 -4.95 -11.49
C TYR A 80 -9.86 -5.95 -11.45
N GLU A 81 -11.05 -5.55 -10.99
CA GLU A 81 -12.24 -6.40 -11.00
C GLU A 81 -12.64 -6.80 -12.42
N LYS A 82 -12.66 -5.84 -13.36
CA LYS A 82 -12.93 -6.12 -14.78
C LYS A 82 -11.87 -7.06 -15.36
N MET A 83 -10.59 -6.84 -15.05
CA MET A 83 -9.50 -7.70 -15.50
C MET A 83 -9.68 -9.14 -14.98
N GLY A 84 -10.06 -9.31 -13.71
CA GLY A 84 -10.35 -10.61 -13.12
C GLY A 84 -11.50 -11.34 -13.82
N ARG A 85 -12.57 -10.62 -14.17
CA ARG A 85 -13.69 -11.19 -14.95
C ARG A 85 -13.25 -11.63 -16.35
N ILE A 86 -12.45 -10.81 -17.05
CA ILE A 86 -11.91 -11.15 -18.38
C ILE A 86 -11.00 -12.38 -18.28
N GLY A 87 -10.09 -12.42 -17.30
CA GLY A 87 -9.20 -13.55 -17.08
C GLY A 87 -9.95 -14.85 -16.76
N ASN A 88 -11.00 -14.77 -15.94
CA ASN A 88 -11.85 -15.92 -15.64
C ASN A 88 -12.57 -16.45 -16.90
N ASN A 89 -13.10 -15.57 -17.74
CA ASN A 89 -13.73 -15.96 -19.00
C ASN A 89 -12.74 -16.64 -19.94
N LEU A 90 -11.54 -16.06 -20.09
CA LEU A 90 -10.46 -16.66 -20.89
C LEU A 90 -10.07 -18.05 -20.38
N ASN A 91 -10.00 -18.22 -19.05
CA ASN A 91 -9.69 -19.52 -18.45
C ASN A 91 -10.79 -20.56 -18.70
N GLN A 92 -12.06 -20.16 -18.69
CA GLN A 92 -13.18 -21.04 -19.03
C GLN A 92 -13.12 -21.48 -20.50
N ILE A 93 -12.84 -20.54 -21.41
CA ILE A 93 -12.66 -20.83 -22.85
C ILE A 93 -11.50 -21.81 -23.04
N ALA A 94 -10.35 -21.54 -22.42
CA ALA A 94 -9.17 -22.42 -22.51
C ALA A 94 -9.47 -23.84 -22.00
N ARG A 95 -10.18 -23.96 -20.87
CA ARG A 95 -10.63 -25.26 -20.34
C ARG A 95 -11.59 -25.98 -21.28
N GLY A 96 -12.52 -25.25 -21.89
CA GLY A 96 -13.45 -25.78 -22.89
C GLY A 96 -12.72 -26.34 -24.10
N ILE A 97 -11.78 -25.57 -24.66
CA ILE A 97 -10.94 -25.97 -25.79
C ILE A 97 -10.12 -27.22 -25.43
N ASN A 98 -9.43 -27.21 -24.29
CA ASN A 98 -8.62 -28.35 -23.85
C ASN A 98 -9.45 -29.62 -23.67
N ARG A 99 -10.69 -29.48 -23.19
CA ARG A 99 -11.62 -30.62 -23.06
C ARG A 99 -12.06 -31.14 -24.43
N ALA A 100 -12.39 -30.25 -25.37
CA ALA A 100 -12.80 -30.63 -26.71
C ALA A 100 -11.66 -31.37 -27.45
N ILE A 101 -10.43 -30.86 -27.38
CA ILE A 101 -9.24 -31.54 -27.92
C ILE A 101 -9.08 -32.94 -27.30
N LYS A 102 -9.19 -33.06 -25.97
CA LYS A 102 -9.08 -34.35 -25.28
C LYS A 102 -10.17 -35.36 -25.69
N MET A 103 -11.36 -34.86 -26.02
CA MET A 103 -12.50 -35.67 -26.48
C MET A 103 -12.51 -35.87 -28.01
N ASN A 104 -11.47 -35.40 -28.71
CA ASN A 104 -11.36 -35.45 -30.17
C ASN A 104 -12.56 -34.80 -30.90
N LEU A 105 -13.14 -33.77 -30.27
CA LEU A 105 -14.24 -32.98 -30.83
C LEU A 105 -13.67 -31.88 -31.72
N PHE A 106 -14.29 -31.68 -32.88
CA PHE A 106 -13.95 -30.58 -33.77
C PHE A 106 -14.35 -29.25 -33.13
N ILE A 107 -13.42 -28.29 -33.06
CA ILE A 107 -13.68 -26.94 -32.58
C ILE A 107 -13.77 -26.05 -33.82
N SER A 108 -14.98 -25.55 -34.09
CA SER A 108 -15.24 -24.66 -35.21
C SER A 108 -14.43 -23.36 -35.09
N GLY A 109 -13.83 -22.92 -36.20
CA GLY A 109 -13.00 -21.70 -36.23
C GLY A 109 -13.81 -20.40 -36.11
N ASP A 110 -15.10 -20.45 -36.42
CA ASP A 110 -16.05 -19.36 -36.18
C ASP A 110 -17.29 -19.90 -35.45
N PRO A 111 -17.35 -19.79 -34.12
CA PRO A 111 -18.47 -20.30 -33.34
C PRO A 111 -19.78 -19.51 -33.55
N ARG A 112 -19.74 -18.35 -34.22
CA ARG A 112 -20.91 -17.46 -34.32
C ARG A 112 -22.03 -18.05 -35.18
N ALA A 113 -21.69 -18.75 -36.26
CA ALA A 113 -22.68 -19.38 -37.13
C ALA A 113 -23.43 -20.50 -36.39
N GLU A 114 -22.74 -21.26 -35.57
CA GLU A 114 -23.33 -22.32 -34.72
C GLU A 114 -24.16 -21.71 -33.58
N ASP A 115 -23.68 -20.64 -32.95
CA ASP A 115 -24.42 -19.92 -31.91
C ASP A 115 -25.73 -19.30 -32.42
N GLU A 116 -25.75 -18.78 -33.65
CA GLU A 116 -26.96 -18.23 -34.28
C GLU A 116 -27.98 -19.33 -34.60
N ALA A 117 -27.53 -20.45 -35.18
CA ALA A 117 -28.39 -21.61 -35.44
C ALA A 117 -28.97 -22.19 -34.13
N LEU A 118 -28.17 -22.25 -33.06
CA LEU A 118 -28.62 -22.73 -31.75
C LEU A 118 -29.64 -21.78 -31.11
N LYS A 119 -29.51 -20.46 -31.31
CA LYS A 119 -30.49 -19.49 -30.79
C LYS A 119 -31.88 -19.69 -31.37
N GLU A 120 -31.99 -19.96 -32.67
CA GLU A 120 -33.27 -20.23 -33.33
C GLU A 120 -33.93 -21.49 -32.75
N LEU A 121 -33.14 -22.57 -32.62
CA LEU A 121 -33.61 -23.82 -32.02
C LEU A 121 -34.04 -23.65 -30.56
N PHE A 122 -33.30 -22.87 -29.78
CA PHE A 122 -33.67 -22.53 -28.39
C PHE A 122 -34.99 -21.74 -28.32
N LEU A 123 -35.23 -20.83 -29.27
CA LEU A 123 -36.46 -20.05 -29.32
C LEU A 123 -37.68 -20.93 -29.62
N GLU A 124 -37.51 -21.89 -30.52
CA GLU A 124 -38.53 -22.85 -30.91
C GLU A 124 -38.85 -23.84 -29.79
N ILE A 125 -37.84 -24.39 -29.11
CA ILE A 125 -38.06 -25.24 -27.93
C ILE A 125 -38.81 -24.46 -26.83
N LYS A 126 -38.46 -23.18 -26.64
CA LYS A 126 -39.12 -22.33 -25.64
C LYS A 126 -40.59 -22.04 -26.00
N SER A 127 -40.92 -21.90 -27.29
CA SER A 127 -42.31 -21.70 -27.74
C SER A 127 -43.15 -22.96 -27.56
N GLN A 128 -42.60 -24.15 -27.89
CA GLN A 128 -43.27 -25.44 -27.71
C GLN A 128 -43.57 -25.74 -26.22
N ILE A 129 -42.64 -25.43 -25.32
CA ILE A 129 -42.83 -25.56 -23.88
C ILE A 129 -43.96 -24.64 -23.36
N ASN A 130 -44.10 -23.45 -23.92
CA ASN A 130 -45.14 -22.50 -23.54
C ASN A 130 -46.52 -22.81 -24.16
N GLN A 131 -46.58 -23.57 -25.25
CA GLN A 131 -47.83 -24.03 -25.87
C GLN A 131 -48.37 -25.34 -25.28
N SER A 132 -47.54 -26.09 -24.55
CA SER A 132 -47.95 -27.31 -23.80
C SER A 132 -48.39 -27.03 -22.35
N LYS A 133 -48.62 -25.76 -21.98
CA LYS A 133 -49.19 -25.33 -20.70
C LYS A 133 -50.53 -24.67 -20.93
#